data_AF-A0A5F2HV94-F1
#
_entry.id   AF-A0A5F2HV94-F1
#
_cell.length_a   1.000
_cell.length_b   1.000
_cell.length_c   1.000
_cell.angle_alpha   90.00
_cell.angle_beta   90.00
_cell.angle_gamma   90.00
#
_symmetry.space_group_name_H-M   'P 1'
#
loop_
_entity.id
_entity.type
_entity.pdbx_description
1 polymer ?
#
loop_
_entity_poly.entity_id
_entity_poly.type
_entity_poly.pdbx_seq_one_letter_code
_entity_poly.pdbx_strand_id
1 'polypeptide(L)'
;LTLAAAVALGAAAAVLYAALISHVLSRSVFERLADRSPNAIVVTTLGILIFLSEASRIAADTHDLWLPPMLATPVIFAEADGFKVTLTVIQLLDCAGVVTLVALAAW
;
A
#
# COMPACT_ATOMS: atom_id res chain seq x y z
N LEU A 1 24.19 4.44 -9.28
CA LEU A 1 23.12 5.20 -9.98
C LEU A 1 22.02 4.29 -10.53
N THR A 2 22.31 3.04 -10.92
CA THR A 2 21.33 2.09 -11.46
C THR A 2 20.21 1.72 -10.49
N LEU A 3 20.52 1.58 -9.19
CA LEU A 3 19.52 1.28 -8.15
C LEU A 3 18.46 2.38 -8.04
N ALA A 4 18.88 3.65 -7.88
CA ALA A 4 17.94 4.77 -7.75
C ALA A 4 17.08 4.93 -9.01
N ALA A 5 17.66 4.76 -10.20
CA ALA A 5 16.92 4.80 -11.46
C ALA A 5 15.93 3.63 -11.59
N ALA A 6 16.32 2.42 -11.19
CA ALA A 6 15.44 1.25 -11.21
C ALA A 6 14.27 1.40 -10.22
N VAL A 7 14.54 1.92 -9.01
CA VAL A 7 13.50 2.21 -8.01
C VAL A 7 12.55 3.30 -8.51
N ALA A 8 13.08 4.38 -9.09
CA ALA A 8 12.26 5.45 -9.64
C ALA A 8 11.36 4.95 -10.80
N LEU A 9 11.91 4.12 -11.68
CA LEU A 9 11.15 3.49 -12.77
C LEU A 9 10.06 2.56 -12.22
N GLY A 10 10.39 1.73 -11.24
CA GLY A 10 9.43 0.83 -10.59
C GLY A 10 8.30 1.61 -9.90
N ALA A 11 8.62 2.67 -9.18
CA ALA A 11 7.63 3.55 -8.55
C ALA A 11 6.73 4.23 -9.60
N ALA A 12 7.31 4.78 -10.67
CA ALA A 12 6.53 5.39 -11.75
C ALA A 12 5.61 4.38 -12.43
N ALA A 13 6.11 3.18 -12.73
CA ALA A 13 5.31 2.10 -13.31
C ALA A 13 4.16 1.67 -12.39
N ALA A 14 4.41 1.55 -11.08
CA ALA A 14 3.38 1.21 -10.10
C ALA A 14 2.27 2.27 -10.04
N VAL A 15 2.64 3.56 -10.04
CA VAL A 15 1.66 4.67 -10.05
C VAL A 15 0.83 4.66 -11.33
N LEU A 16 1.47 4.50 -12.50
CA LEU A 16 0.78 4.44 -13.78
C LEU A 16 -0.18 3.24 -13.86
N TYR A 17 0.25 2.09 -13.35
CA TYR A 17 -0.58 0.89 -13.28
C TYR A 17 -1.80 1.08 -12.37
N ALA A 18 -1.60 1.62 -11.17
CA ALA A 18 -2.67 1.90 -10.23
C ALA A 18 -3.68 2.92 -10.79
N ALA A 19 -3.19 3.97 -11.45
CA ALA A 19 -4.03 4.98 -12.11
C ALA A 19 -4.85 4.36 -13.26
N LEU A 20 -4.22 3.54 -14.10
CA LEU A 20 -4.89 2.86 -15.21
C LEU A 20 -6.01 1.94 -14.71
N ILE A 21 -5.72 1.09 -13.73
CA ILE A 21 -6.72 0.18 -13.14
C ILE A 21 -7.86 0.96 -12.52
N SER A 22 -7.56 2.00 -11.74
CA SER A 22 -8.58 2.83 -11.10
C SER A 22 -9.47 3.50 -12.14
N HIS A 23 -8.88 4.01 -13.23
CA HIS A 23 -9.64 4.64 -14.32
C HIS A 23 -10.56 3.62 -15.03
N VAL A 24 -10.03 2.43 -15.36
CA VAL A 24 -10.79 1.37 -16.01
C VAL A 24 -11.95 0.92 -15.12
N LEU A 25 -11.69 0.60 -13.84
CA LEU A 25 -12.72 0.14 -12.91
C LEU A 25 -13.78 1.20 -12.65
N SER A 26 -13.36 2.47 -12.49
CA SER A 26 -14.28 3.59 -12.30
C SER A 26 -15.29 3.68 -13.44
N ARG A 27 -14.83 3.74 -14.70
CA ARG A 27 -15.73 3.90 -15.85
C ARG A 27 -16.50 2.65 -16.24
N SER A 28 -15.86 1.48 -16.16
CA SER A 28 -16.47 0.24 -16.64
C SER A 28 -17.38 -0.42 -15.62
N VAL A 29 -17.11 -0.26 -14.33
CA VAL A 29 -17.83 -0.95 -13.26
C VAL A 29 -18.58 0.04 -12.39
N PHE A 30 -17.89 0.96 -11.71
CA PHE A 30 -18.51 1.80 -10.68
C PHE A 30 -19.50 2.81 -11.25
N GLU A 31 -19.18 3.48 -12.36
CA GLU A 31 -20.08 4.41 -13.05
C GLU A 31 -21.38 3.72 -13.51
N ARG A 32 -21.30 2.45 -13.93
CA ARG A 32 -22.48 1.65 -14.32
C ARG A 32 -23.29 1.15 -13.12
N LEU A 33 -22.66 1.03 -11.96
CA LEU A 33 -23.30 0.58 -10.72
C LEU A 33 -23.86 1.74 -9.88
N ALA A 34 -23.54 2.99 -10.21
CA ALA A 34 -23.99 4.16 -9.48
C ALA A 34 -25.53 4.23 -9.36
N ASP A 35 -26.25 3.81 -10.41
CA ASP A 35 -27.71 3.79 -10.45
C ASP A 35 -28.33 2.48 -9.91
N ARG A 36 -27.52 1.58 -9.34
CA ARG A 36 -27.96 0.27 -8.81
C ARG A 36 -28.05 0.28 -7.29
N SER A 37 -28.51 -0.84 -6.72
CA SER A 37 -28.71 -0.94 -5.27
C SER A 37 -27.38 -0.78 -4.51
N PRO A 38 -27.36 -0.13 -3.33
CA PRO A 38 -26.14 0.08 -2.55
C PRO A 38 -25.36 -1.21 -2.25
N ASN A 39 -26.09 -2.33 -2.07
CA ASN A 39 -25.49 -3.63 -1.81
C ASN A 39 -24.65 -4.14 -3.00
N ALA A 40 -24.98 -3.74 -4.24
CA ALA A 40 -24.22 -4.11 -5.42
C ALA A 40 -22.81 -3.49 -5.38
N ILE A 41 -22.70 -2.23 -4.95
CA ILE A 41 -21.41 -1.53 -4.83
C ILE A 41 -20.51 -2.26 -3.82
N VAL A 42 -21.05 -2.62 -2.65
CA VAL A 42 -20.28 -3.35 -1.61
C VAL A 42 -19.76 -4.68 -2.14
N VAL A 43 -20.64 -5.51 -2.71
CA VAL A 43 -20.24 -6.82 -3.26
C VAL A 43 -19.20 -6.66 -4.37
N THR A 44 -19.37 -5.68 -5.25
CA THR A 44 -18.42 -5.41 -6.33
C THR A 44 -17.06 -4.94 -5.82
N THR A 45 -17.01 -4.03 -4.83
CA THR A 45 -15.74 -3.63 -4.21
C THR A 45 -15.01 -4.83 -3.59
N LEU A 46 -15.73 -5.72 -2.91
CA LEU A 46 -15.16 -6.93 -2.32
C LEU A 46 -14.64 -7.88 -3.40
N GLY A 47 -15.41 -8.10 -4.47
CA GLY A 47 -15.02 -8.94 -5.59
C GLY A 47 -13.77 -8.42 -6.32
N ILE A 48 -13.71 -7.11 -6.55
CA ILE A 48 -12.53 -6.45 -7.13
C ILE A 48 -11.32 -6.60 -6.21
N LEU A 49 -11.48 -6.39 -4.90
CA LEU A 49 -10.40 -6.55 -3.93
C LEU A 49 -9.82 -7.97 -3.99
N ILE A 50 -10.68 -8.98 -3.96
CA ILE A 50 -10.27 -10.39 -4.03
C ILE A 50 -9.54 -10.65 -5.34
N PHE A 51 -10.11 -10.24 -6.47
CA PHE A 51 -9.50 -10.42 -7.79
C PHE A 51 -8.11 -9.77 -7.88
N LEU A 52 -7.98 -8.51 -7.44
CA LEU A 52 -6.70 -7.81 -7.46
C LEU A 52 -5.67 -8.48 -6.52
N SER A 53 -6.08 -8.89 -5.32
CA SER A 53 -5.20 -9.59 -4.39
C SER A 53 -4.68 -10.92 -4.95
N GLU A 54 -5.55 -11.66 -5.62
CA GLU A 54 -5.23 -12.92 -6.28
C GLU A 54 -4.30 -12.70 -7.47
N ALA A 55 -4.63 -11.73 -8.33
CA ALA A 55 -3.82 -11.37 -9.49
C ALA A 55 -2.43 -10.90 -9.06
N SER A 56 -2.32 -10.11 -8.00
CA SER A 56 -1.04 -9.71 -7.40
C SER A 56 -0.26 -10.91 -6.89
N ARG A 57 -0.92 -11.87 -6.22
CA ARG A 57 -0.25 -13.10 -5.75
C ARG A 57 0.34 -13.91 -6.90
N ILE A 58 -0.43 -14.06 -7.99
CA ILE A 58 0.02 -14.78 -9.20
C ILE A 58 1.16 -14.01 -9.88
N ALA A 59 1.02 -12.69 -10.06
CA ALA A 59 1.99 -11.86 -10.78
C ALA A 59 3.31 -11.71 -10.04
N ALA A 60 3.27 -11.68 -8.70
CA ALA A 60 4.47 -11.62 -7.87
C ALA A 60 5.19 -12.97 -7.76
N ASP A 61 4.65 -14.04 -8.37
CA ASP A 61 5.09 -15.44 -8.22
C ASP A 61 5.38 -15.78 -6.75
N THR A 62 4.59 -15.17 -5.86
CA THR A 62 4.70 -15.34 -4.40
C THR A 62 4.20 -16.73 -4.04
N HIS A 63 5.08 -17.73 -4.14
CA HIS A 63 5.27 -18.66 -3.03
C HIS A 63 5.47 -17.81 -1.78
N ASP A 64 4.99 -18.18 -0.59
CA ASP A 64 5.18 -17.42 0.66
C ASP A 64 6.62 -16.88 0.78
N LEU A 65 6.85 -15.70 0.23
CA LEU A 65 8.16 -15.11 0.06
C LEU A 65 8.31 -14.36 1.36
N TRP A 66 8.86 -15.08 2.33
CA TRP A 66 9.25 -14.55 3.62
C TRP A 66 10.39 -13.56 3.37
N LEU A 67 10.03 -12.37 2.90
CA LEU A 67 10.95 -11.25 2.75
C LEU A 67 11.48 -10.95 4.15
N PRO A 68 12.81 -11.04 4.36
CA PRO A 68 13.41 -10.65 5.63
C PRO A 68 12.94 -9.23 5.94
N PRO A 69 12.48 -8.97 7.18
CA PRO A 69 11.86 -7.69 7.51
C PRO A 69 12.86 -6.56 7.24
N MET A 70 12.50 -5.68 6.31
CA MET A 70 13.37 -4.58 5.88
C MET A 70 13.43 -3.51 6.97
N LEU A 71 14.64 -3.05 7.29
CA LEU A 71 14.88 -2.00 8.29
C LEU A 71 14.24 -2.31 9.67
N ALA A 72 14.29 -3.58 10.08
CA ALA A 72 13.76 -4.08 11.35
C ALA A 72 14.58 -3.68 12.58
N THR A 73 15.63 -2.86 12.43
CA THR A 73 16.46 -2.40 13.55
C THR A 73 15.60 -1.61 14.53
N PRO A 74 15.47 -2.04 15.80
CA PRO A 74 14.67 -1.35 16.79
C PRO A 74 15.37 -0.07 17.27
N VAL A 75 14.59 1.01 17.37
CA VAL A 75 14.97 2.29 17.97
C VAL A 75 14.27 2.39 19.32
N ILE A 76 15.04 2.55 20.40
CA ILE A 76 14.53 2.59 21.77
C ILE A 76 14.17 4.03 22.15
N PHE A 77 12.92 4.27 22.54
CA PHE A 77 12.40 5.57 22.94
C PHE A 77 12.47 5.77 24.45
N ALA A 78 12.15 4.72 25.20
CA ALA A 78 12.17 4.70 26.65
C ALA A 78 12.43 3.28 27.15
N GLU A 79 13.07 3.17 28.30
CA GLU A 79 13.35 1.90 28.95
C GLU A 79 13.14 2.04 30.46
N ALA A 80 12.39 1.12 31.06
CA ALA A 80 12.18 1.02 32.50
C ALA A 80 11.96 -0.44 32.90
N ASP A 81 12.60 -0.88 33.98
CA ASP A 81 12.44 -2.23 34.57
C ASP A 81 12.55 -3.39 33.56
N GLY A 82 13.45 -3.26 32.57
CA GLY A 82 13.67 -4.27 31.53
C GLY A 82 12.66 -4.25 30.37
N PHE A 83 11.68 -3.34 30.40
CA PHE A 83 10.76 -3.10 29.30
C PHE A 83 11.28 -1.98 28.39
N LYS A 84 11.42 -2.26 27.09
CA LYS A 84 11.88 -1.31 26.08
C LYS A 84 10.71 -0.90 25.18
N VAL A 85 10.39 0.39 25.19
CA VAL A 85 9.47 0.98 24.21
C VAL A 85 10.26 1.24 22.94
N THR A 86 9.99 0.48 21.88
CA THR A 86 10.74 0.58 20.63
C THR A 86 9.84 0.69 19.42
N LEU A 87 10.29 1.42 18.40
CA LEU A 87 9.79 1.33 17.03
C LEU A 87 10.96 0.94 16.12
N THR A 88 10.71 0.14 15.09
CA THR A 88 11.72 -0.16 14.08
C THR A 88 11.99 1.06 13.20
N VAL A 89 13.14 1.07 12.52
CA VAL A 89 13.47 2.15 11.57
C VAL A 89 12.39 2.28 10.49
N ILE A 90 11.84 1.18 9.97
CA ILE A 90 10.74 1.25 8.99
C ILE A 90 9.47 1.88 9.59
N GLN A 91 9.09 1.52 10.82
CA GLN A 91 7.92 2.08 11.49
C GLN A 91 8.06 3.59 11.70
N LEU A 92 9.27 4.07 11.99
CA LEU A 92 9.52 5.50 12.13
C LEU A 92 9.38 6.25 10.81
N LEU A 93 9.86 5.67 9.70
CA LEU A 93 9.69 6.25 8.37
C LEU A 93 8.22 6.30 7.97
N ASP A 94 7.45 5.25 8.25
CA ASP A 94 6.02 5.20 7.99
C ASP A 94 5.27 6.29 8.77
N CYS A 95 5.53 6.41 10.08
CA CYS A 95 4.96 7.47 10.90
C CYS A 95 5.32 8.87 10.37
N ALA A 96 6.59 9.10 10.03
CA ALA A 96 7.03 10.38 9.47
C ALA A 96 6.34 10.69 8.13
N GLY A 97 6.15 9.68 7.27
CA GLY A 97 5.42 9.82 6.01
C GLY A 97 3.96 10.23 6.23
N VAL A 98 3.26 9.55 7.14
CA VAL A 98 1.88 9.90 7.48
C VAL A 98 1.78 11.30 8.08
N VAL A 99 2.65 11.66 9.03
CA VAL A 99 2.68 13.00 9.63
C VAL A 99 2.92 14.07 8.57
N THR A 100 3.83 13.82 7.62
CA THR A 100 4.11 14.75 6.52
C THR A 100 2.91 14.92 5.61
N LEU A 101 2.24 13.83 5.23
CA LEU A 101 1.03 13.89 4.41
C LEU A 101 -0.10 14.66 5.11
N VAL A 102 -0.32 14.39 6.40
CA VAL A 102 -1.33 15.11 7.20
C VAL A 102 -0.99 16.59 7.31
N ALA A 103 0.28 16.93 7.57
CA ALA A 103 0.72 18.32 7.60
C ALA A 103 0.48 19.00 6.26
N LEU A 104 0.87 18.39 5.13
CA LEU A 104 0.65 18.95 3.79
C LEU A 104 -0.83 19.08 3.42
N ALA A 105 -1.71 18.18 3.89
CA ALA A 105 -3.15 18.25 3.64
C ALA A 105 -3.88 19.23 4.56
N ALA A 106 -3.27 19.63 5.68
CA ALA A 106 -3.81 20.60 6.63
C ALA A 106 -3.48 22.06 6.28
N TRP A 107 -2.63 22.29 5.26
CA TRP A 107 -2.32 23.59 4.67
C TRP A 107 -3.10 23.79 3.36
#